data_AF-A0A948RUG0-F1
#
_entry.id   AF-A0A948RUG0-F1
#
_cell.length_a   1.000
_cell.length_b   1.000
_cell.length_c   1.000
_cell.angle_alpha   90.00
_cell.angle_beta   90.00
_cell.angle_gamma   90.00
#
_symmetry.space_group_name_H-M   'P 1'
#
loop_
_entity.id
_entity.type
_entity.pdbx_description
1 polymer ?
#
loop_
_entity_poly.entity_id
_entity_poly.type
_entity_poly.pdbx_seq_one_letter_code
_entity_poly.pdbx_strand_id
1 'polypeptide(L)'
;MNYKHRLLIWLSLALLLCSGHSIYSETDHPDVIIDGIAYNFYPQLYKHIHLESPFTTPEGDVVVLVETIDGEFGLVPVTLGNDDSLDYKERLWFGRGRQLLVDTLDFPTLAKTGLHSEKELGEIKTITGKPVDEINRIAKPNHSSGAGFIADDEDIISVLKGDNKLVHTMGLTHTDIAESLFHVFNVIQEVGKHQGKAKQRGNVCRIYYNNRDININYLGAKGWQESIFNDEILGYWQIEMSCDLKPAELIYLEQKYQTLSEDDFKFLTDKLTFIHTGEMVFFYAMRYGFYEGHTSYRADPLAVAVIFGLKSIQELDEDFNGNLYNALRNHFRSK
;
A
#
# COMPACT_ATOMS: atom_id res chain seq x y z
N MET A 1 6.34 55.77 55.17
CA MET A 1 5.95 55.28 53.83
C MET A 1 6.97 54.24 53.39
N ASN A 2 6.54 53.00 53.22
CA ASN A 2 7.37 51.80 53.45
C ASN A 2 7.82 51.14 52.13
N TYR A 3 9.13 50.92 52.02
CA TYR A 3 9.89 50.38 50.89
C TYR A 3 9.67 48.85 50.72
N LYS A 4 8.45 48.38 50.45
CA LYS A 4 8.15 46.94 50.34
C LYS A 4 7.55 46.45 49.02
N HIS A 5 7.45 47.27 47.97
CA HIS A 5 6.79 46.86 46.71
C HIS A 5 7.62 47.03 45.42
N ARG A 6 8.96 47.01 45.51
CA ARG A 6 9.83 47.01 44.31
C ARG A 6 10.76 45.80 44.18
N LEU A 7 10.59 44.77 45.00
CA LEU A 7 11.47 43.58 45.03
C LEU A 7 10.77 42.27 44.64
N LEU A 8 9.78 42.33 43.73
CA LEU A 8 9.04 41.15 43.28
C LEU A 8 8.84 41.06 41.76
N ILE A 9 9.53 41.90 40.98
CA ILE A 9 9.51 41.86 39.51
C ILE A 9 10.86 41.43 38.91
N TRP A 10 11.92 41.28 39.72
CA TRP A 10 13.25 40.86 39.27
C TRP A 10 13.66 39.44 39.67
N LEU A 11 12.75 38.63 40.23
CA LEU A 11 13.03 37.23 40.59
C LEU A 11 12.29 36.19 39.72
N SER A 12 11.54 36.61 38.71
CA SER A 12 10.93 35.73 37.71
C SER A 12 11.68 35.69 36.37
N LEU A 13 12.80 36.42 36.22
CA LEU A 13 13.63 36.42 35.01
C LEU A 13 14.95 35.60 35.15
N ALA A 14 15.27 35.11 36.35
CA ALA A 14 16.52 34.38 36.62
C ALA A 14 16.37 32.85 36.67
N LEU A 15 15.15 32.32 36.53
CA LEU A 15 14.86 30.88 36.41
C LEU A 15 14.65 30.43 34.95
N LEU A 16 14.90 31.32 33.98
CA LEU A 16 14.75 31.08 32.54
C LEU A 16 16.08 30.91 31.78
N LEU A 17 17.20 30.81 32.50
CA LEU A 17 18.55 30.68 31.90
C LEU A 17 19.32 29.43 32.36
N CYS A 18 18.61 28.41 32.87
CA CYS A 18 19.19 27.10 33.18
C CYS A 18 18.35 25.96 32.60
N SER A 19 17.76 26.14 31.42
CA SER A 19 17.54 25.02 30.51
C SER A 19 18.89 24.69 29.89
N GLY A 20 19.69 23.95 30.65
CA GLY A 20 20.83 23.23 30.11
C GLY A 20 20.32 22.46 28.90
N HIS A 21 20.63 22.98 27.71
CA HIS A 21 20.58 22.19 26.51
C HIS A 21 21.59 21.09 26.79
N SER A 22 21.06 19.94 27.23
CA SER A 22 21.77 18.69 27.09
C SER A 22 21.96 18.54 25.59
N ILE A 23 23.05 19.11 25.08
CA ILE A 23 23.64 18.75 23.81
C ILE A 23 24.11 17.32 24.05
N TYR A 24 23.16 16.37 24.05
CA TYR A 24 23.47 15.00 23.75
C TYR A 24 24.08 15.08 22.36
N SER A 25 25.40 14.96 22.28
CA SER A 25 25.99 14.36 21.09
C SER A 25 25.56 12.91 21.13
N GLU A 26 24.31 12.65 20.74
CA GLU A 26 23.96 11.38 20.15
C GLU A 26 24.98 11.21 19.03
N THR A 27 25.90 10.29 19.24
CA THR A 27 26.81 9.87 18.19
C THR A 27 25.91 9.33 17.11
N ASP A 28 25.69 10.16 16.09
CA ASP A 28 24.82 9.95 14.94
C ASP A 28 25.39 8.76 14.16
N HIS A 29 25.11 7.57 14.68
CA HIS A 29 25.50 6.32 14.06
C HIS A 29 24.59 6.16 12.85
N PRO A 30 25.17 5.88 11.67
CA PRO A 30 24.34 5.69 10.51
C PRO A 30 23.40 4.52 10.70
N ASP A 31 22.16 4.69 10.25
CA ASP A 31 21.16 3.63 10.28
C ASP A 31 21.58 2.46 9.38
N VAL A 32 22.28 2.74 8.26
CA VAL A 32 22.76 1.71 7.34
C VAL A 32 24.07 2.10 6.66
N ILE A 33 24.91 1.10 6.35
CA ILE A 33 26.14 1.27 5.55
C ILE A 33 26.02 0.42 4.29
N ILE A 34 26.08 1.05 3.12
CA ILE A 34 25.97 0.40 1.81
C ILE A 34 27.18 0.80 0.97
N ASP A 35 27.92 -0.18 0.47
CA ASP A 35 29.17 0.03 -0.28
C ASP A 35 30.18 0.95 0.44
N GLY A 36 30.21 0.89 1.77
CA GLY A 36 31.08 1.71 2.62
C GLY A 36 30.62 3.16 2.81
N ILE A 37 29.43 3.53 2.30
CA ILE A 37 28.81 4.83 2.50
C ILE A 37 27.74 4.72 3.59
N ALA A 38 27.82 5.62 4.56
CA ALA A 38 26.90 5.74 5.68
C ALA A 38 25.64 6.54 5.27
N TYR A 39 24.46 5.96 5.50
CA TYR A 39 23.17 6.60 5.28
C TYR A 39 22.32 6.55 6.55
N ASN A 40 21.50 7.58 6.72
CA ASN A 40 20.44 7.66 7.71
C ASN A 40 19.11 7.52 6.98
N PHE A 41 18.11 6.98 7.67
CA PHE A 41 16.76 6.89 7.14
C PHE A 41 16.07 8.26 7.13
N TYR A 42 14.95 8.31 6.42
CA TYR A 42 14.05 9.45 6.36
C TYR A 42 13.71 9.90 7.81
N PRO A 43 13.82 11.20 8.14
CA PRO A 43 13.68 12.35 7.25
C PRO A 43 14.98 12.89 6.66
N GLN A 44 16.13 12.20 6.83
CA GLN A 44 17.36 12.62 6.17
C GLN A 44 17.20 12.52 4.64
N LEU A 45 17.57 13.61 3.95
CA LEU A 45 17.49 13.72 2.50
C LEU A 45 18.87 13.86 1.87
N TYR A 46 18.99 13.38 0.63
CA TYR A 46 20.21 13.35 -0.16
C TYR A 46 19.98 14.00 -1.52
N LYS A 47 20.98 14.70 -2.05
CA LYS A 47 20.89 15.27 -3.40
C LYS A 47 21.00 14.22 -4.49
N HIS A 48 21.82 13.21 -4.26
CA HIS A 48 22.05 12.12 -5.19
C HIS A 48 22.27 10.83 -4.40
N ILE A 49 21.61 9.77 -4.84
CA ILE A 49 21.82 8.41 -4.33
C ILE A 49 21.52 7.46 -5.48
N HIS A 50 22.31 6.40 -5.60
CA HIS A 50 22.12 5.38 -6.63
C HIS A 50 22.22 4.02 -5.95
N LEU A 51 21.05 3.51 -5.58
CA LEU A 51 20.90 2.22 -4.91
C LEU A 51 19.79 1.45 -5.61
N GLU A 52 19.95 0.13 -5.68
CA GLU A 52 18.82 -0.75 -6.01
C GLU A 52 17.76 -0.61 -4.91
N SER A 53 16.49 -0.73 -5.30
CA SER A 53 15.36 -0.58 -4.39
C SER A 53 14.22 -1.51 -4.82
N PRO A 54 13.55 -2.21 -3.90
CA PRO A 54 13.89 -2.31 -2.48
C PRO A 54 15.24 -3.03 -2.26
N PHE A 55 15.85 -2.85 -1.09
CA PHE A 55 16.98 -3.65 -0.63
C PHE A 55 16.78 -4.07 0.83
N THR A 56 17.50 -5.11 1.26
CA THR A 56 17.45 -5.61 2.63
C THR A 56 18.74 -5.29 3.37
N THR A 57 18.64 -4.70 4.56
CA THR A 57 19.79 -4.44 5.43
C THR A 57 20.35 -5.74 6.02
N PRO A 58 21.59 -5.76 6.55
CA PRO A 58 22.12 -6.91 7.27
C PRO A 58 21.25 -7.39 8.44
N GLU A 59 20.50 -6.48 9.05
CA GLU A 59 19.58 -6.73 10.17
C GLU A 59 18.24 -7.33 9.71
N GLY A 60 17.98 -7.35 8.40
CA GLY A 60 16.76 -7.90 7.80
C GLY A 60 15.68 -6.85 7.51
N ASP A 61 15.96 -5.56 7.68
CA ASP A 61 15.00 -4.51 7.34
C ASP A 61 14.90 -4.32 5.84
N VAL A 62 13.69 -4.21 5.32
CA VAL A 62 13.44 -3.86 3.92
C VAL A 62 13.39 -2.34 3.84
N VAL A 63 14.17 -1.76 2.93
CA VAL A 63 14.28 -0.32 2.74
C VAL A 63 13.96 0.01 1.28
N VAL A 64 13.17 1.08 1.07
CA VAL A 64 12.91 1.62 -0.26
C VAL A 64 13.52 3.01 -0.41
N LEU A 65 13.99 3.28 -1.62
CA LEU A 65 14.40 4.59 -2.07
C LEU A 65 13.18 5.40 -2.50
N VAL A 66 13.08 6.64 -2.03
CA VAL A 66 12.01 7.57 -2.37
C VAL A 66 12.55 8.88 -2.92
N GLU A 67 11.77 9.57 -3.75
CA GLU A 67 12.05 10.93 -4.24
C GLU A 67 10.99 11.90 -3.70
N THR A 68 11.44 13.07 -3.26
CA THR A 68 10.58 14.17 -2.84
C THR A 68 10.16 15.04 -4.02
N ILE A 69 9.12 15.86 -3.84
CA ILE A 69 8.67 16.87 -4.80
C ILE A 69 9.77 17.90 -5.16
N ASP A 70 10.78 18.04 -4.31
CA ASP A 70 11.92 18.94 -4.51
C ASP A 70 13.11 18.23 -5.21
N GLY A 71 12.94 16.97 -5.63
CA GLY A 71 13.96 16.17 -6.32
C GLY A 71 15.08 15.67 -5.39
N GLU A 72 14.83 15.61 -4.08
CA GLU A 72 15.74 15.04 -3.10
C GLU A 72 15.36 13.59 -2.79
N PHE A 73 16.31 12.79 -2.34
CA PHE A 73 16.13 11.36 -2.13
C PHE A 73 16.16 11.00 -0.65
N GLY A 74 15.35 10.01 -0.24
CA GLY A 74 15.35 9.48 1.12
C GLY A 74 15.32 7.95 1.13
N LEU A 75 15.74 7.36 2.24
CA LEU A 75 15.66 5.92 2.50
C LEU A 75 14.60 5.65 3.55
N VAL A 76 13.59 4.84 3.24
CA VAL A 76 12.47 4.59 4.16
C VAL A 76 12.43 3.11 4.53
N PRO A 77 12.51 2.75 5.83
CA PRO A 77 12.33 1.37 6.26
C PRO A 77 10.84 1.00 6.14
N VAL A 78 10.57 -0.05 5.37
CA VAL A 78 9.23 -0.49 4.99
C VAL A 78 8.93 -1.93 5.40
N THR A 79 9.82 -2.58 6.16
CA THR A 79 9.60 -3.92 6.73
C THR A 79 8.18 -4.08 7.27
N LEU A 80 7.49 -5.13 6.85
CA LEU A 80 6.15 -5.43 7.35
C LEU A 80 6.20 -5.80 8.84
N GLY A 81 5.18 -5.38 9.59
CA GLY A 81 5.14 -5.58 11.03
C GLY A 81 3.73 -5.64 11.61
N ASN A 82 3.67 -6.01 12.89
CA ASN A 82 2.46 -6.05 13.72
C ASN A 82 2.65 -5.22 15.02
N ASP A 83 3.50 -4.20 14.97
CA ASP A 83 4.05 -3.48 16.12
C ASP A 83 3.11 -2.40 16.67
N ASP A 84 2.67 -1.48 15.82
CA ASP A 84 1.91 -0.30 16.22
C ASP A 84 0.43 -0.38 15.83
N SER A 85 -0.45 -0.09 16.79
CA SER A 85 -1.90 0.01 16.54
C SER A 85 -2.20 1.10 15.50
N LEU A 86 -2.99 0.74 14.50
CA LEU A 86 -3.59 1.65 13.55
C LEU A 86 -5.09 1.75 13.86
N ASP A 87 -5.50 2.86 14.45
CA ASP A 87 -6.90 3.08 14.83
C ASP A 87 -7.24 4.57 14.69
N TYR A 88 -7.94 4.91 13.62
CA TYR A 88 -8.35 6.28 13.34
C TYR A 88 -9.40 6.81 14.34
N LYS A 89 -10.16 5.94 15.00
CA LYS A 89 -11.15 6.32 16.03
C LYS A 89 -10.42 6.83 17.28
N GLU A 90 -9.37 6.12 17.68
CA GLU A 90 -8.52 6.46 18.84
C GLU A 90 -7.39 7.45 18.51
N ARG A 91 -7.40 8.00 17.28
CA ARG A 91 -6.40 8.94 16.79
C ARG A 91 -4.98 8.37 16.79
N LEU A 92 -4.86 7.06 16.55
CA LEU A 92 -3.61 6.36 16.27
C LEU A 92 -3.43 6.30 14.75
N TRP A 93 -2.91 7.39 14.19
CA TRP A 93 -2.87 7.62 12.73
C TRP A 93 -1.72 6.91 12.02
N PHE A 94 -0.62 6.73 12.75
CA PHE A 94 0.66 6.29 12.19
C PHE A 94 1.11 5.02 12.90
N GLY A 95 0.53 3.91 12.50
CA GLY A 95 0.90 2.57 12.95
C GLY A 95 0.83 1.60 11.77
N ARG A 96 1.56 0.48 11.86
CA ARG A 96 1.53 -0.54 10.81
C ARG A 96 0.22 -1.34 10.84
N GLY A 97 -0.45 -1.40 11.99
CA GLY A 97 -1.57 -2.30 12.19
C GLY A 97 -1.09 -3.75 12.20
N ARG A 98 -1.94 -4.69 11.81
CA ARG A 98 -1.56 -6.11 11.71
C ARG A 98 -1.33 -6.49 10.26
N GLN A 99 -0.16 -6.12 9.70
CA GLN A 99 0.16 -6.29 8.27
C GLN A 99 0.50 -7.73 7.91
N LEU A 100 0.96 -8.53 8.88
CA LEU A 100 1.30 -9.95 8.66
C LEU A 100 0.17 -10.91 9.06
N LEU A 101 -1.00 -10.37 9.41
CA LEU A 101 -2.14 -11.21 9.79
C LEU A 101 -2.76 -11.82 8.53
N VAL A 102 -2.95 -13.14 8.56
CA VAL A 102 -3.81 -13.89 7.64
C VAL A 102 -4.90 -14.55 8.45
N ASP A 103 -6.15 -14.56 7.97
CA ASP A 103 -7.24 -15.20 8.70
C ASP A 103 -7.14 -16.73 8.58
N THR A 104 -6.39 -17.33 9.51
CA THR A 104 -6.15 -18.77 9.56
C THR A 104 -7.39 -19.60 9.90
N LEU A 105 -8.42 -18.97 10.48
CA LEU A 105 -9.64 -19.68 10.89
C LEU A 105 -10.53 -19.93 9.68
N ASP A 106 -10.74 -18.88 8.88
CA ASP A 106 -11.59 -18.97 7.70
C ASP A 106 -10.80 -19.42 6.45
N PHE A 107 -9.50 -19.11 6.38
CA PHE A 107 -8.64 -19.41 5.23
C PHE A 107 -7.34 -20.15 5.59
N PRO A 108 -7.41 -21.37 6.16
CA PRO A 108 -6.21 -22.11 6.56
C PRO A 108 -5.27 -22.45 5.39
N THR A 109 -5.78 -22.67 4.17
CA THR A 109 -4.91 -22.90 3.01
C THR A 109 -4.16 -21.63 2.63
N LEU A 110 -4.85 -20.49 2.57
CA LEU A 110 -4.25 -19.17 2.29
C LEU A 110 -3.12 -18.89 3.27
N ALA A 111 -3.36 -19.05 4.57
CA ALA A 111 -2.36 -18.79 5.60
C ALA A 111 -1.10 -19.68 5.47
N LYS A 112 -1.27 -20.89 4.95
CA LYS A 112 -0.16 -21.84 4.80
C LYS A 112 0.62 -21.65 3.51
N THR A 113 -0.06 -21.35 2.40
CA THR A 113 0.54 -21.40 1.06
C THR A 113 0.54 -20.06 0.33
N GLY A 114 -0.07 -19.02 0.91
CA GLY A 114 -0.28 -17.73 0.26
C GLY A 114 -1.29 -17.78 -0.89
N LEU A 115 -2.06 -18.87 -1.03
CA LEU A 115 -3.06 -19.08 -2.08
C LEU A 115 -4.27 -19.81 -1.49
N HIS A 116 -5.46 -19.54 -2.03
CA HIS A 116 -6.69 -20.22 -1.62
C HIS A 116 -6.83 -21.61 -2.23
N SER A 117 -7.53 -22.48 -1.50
CA SER A 117 -8.11 -23.71 -2.03
C SER A 117 -9.49 -23.42 -2.61
N GLU A 118 -9.74 -23.75 -3.88
CA GLU A 118 -11.08 -23.54 -4.48
C GLU A 118 -12.20 -24.30 -3.75
N LYS A 119 -11.85 -25.49 -3.20
CA LYS A 119 -12.78 -26.29 -2.41
C LYS A 119 -13.18 -25.55 -1.13
N GLU A 120 -12.19 -25.01 -0.42
CA GLU A 120 -12.38 -24.24 0.82
C GLU A 120 -13.28 -23.02 0.57
N LEU A 121 -12.99 -22.24 -0.48
CA LEU A 121 -13.83 -21.12 -0.89
C LEU A 121 -15.26 -21.54 -1.28
N GLY A 122 -15.46 -22.74 -1.82
CA GLY A 122 -16.79 -23.26 -2.15
C GLY A 122 -17.63 -23.67 -0.93
N GLU A 123 -16.98 -23.99 0.18
CA GLU A 123 -17.62 -24.47 1.41
C GLU A 123 -17.88 -23.36 2.43
N ILE A 124 -17.19 -22.22 2.29
CA ILE A 124 -17.26 -21.11 3.24
C ILE A 124 -18.67 -20.51 3.34
N LYS A 125 -19.09 -20.20 4.57
CA LYS A 125 -20.41 -19.60 4.88
C LYS A 125 -20.31 -18.30 5.65
N THR A 126 -19.19 -18.10 6.32
CA THR A 126 -18.87 -16.90 7.08
C THR A 126 -17.44 -16.49 6.80
N ILE A 127 -17.15 -15.19 6.83
CA ILE A 127 -15.80 -14.66 6.89
C ILE A 127 -15.79 -13.74 8.11
N THR A 128 -14.84 -13.90 9.03
CA THR A 128 -14.74 -13.25 10.35
C THR A 128 -16.01 -13.36 11.20
N GLY A 129 -16.71 -14.49 11.05
CA GLY A 129 -18.02 -14.73 11.67
C GLY A 129 -19.20 -13.98 11.04
N LYS A 130 -18.99 -13.13 10.02
CA LYS A 130 -20.06 -12.48 9.27
C LYS A 130 -20.56 -13.39 8.14
N PRO A 131 -21.87 -13.60 7.98
CA PRO A 131 -22.41 -14.41 6.88
C PRO A 131 -22.03 -13.88 5.49
N VAL A 132 -21.67 -14.77 4.58
CA VAL A 132 -21.32 -14.41 3.18
C VAL A 132 -22.44 -13.62 2.48
N ASP A 133 -23.70 -13.99 2.70
CA ASP A 133 -24.84 -13.25 2.13
C ASP A 133 -24.95 -11.82 2.66
N GLU A 134 -24.56 -11.59 3.92
CA GLU A 134 -24.51 -10.24 4.49
C GLU A 134 -23.36 -9.44 3.88
N ILE A 135 -22.17 -10.03 3.75
CA ILE A 135 -21.01 -9.42 3.08
C ILE A 135 -21.39 -9.01 1.66
N ASN A 136 -21.98 -9.94 0.89
CA ASN A 136 -22.45 -9.67 -0.47
C ASN A 136 -23.41 -8.50 -0.53
N ARG A 137 -24.34 -8.38 0.42
CA ARG A 137 -25.29 -7.26 0.45
C ARG A 137 -24.61 -5.93 0.76
N ILE A 138 -23.70 -5.89 1.74
CA ILE A 138 -23.10 -4.61 2.18
C ILE A 138 -21.92 -4.16 1.32
N ALA A 139 -21.28 -5.09 0.60
CA ALA A 139 -20.15 -4.83 -0.29
C ALA A 139 -20.56 -4.18 -1.62
N LYS A 140 -21.86 -4.18 -1.95
CA LYS A 140 -22.37 -3.62 -3.21
C LYS A 140 -22.35 -2.09 -3.22
N PRO A 141 -22.41 -1.45 -4.40
CA PRO A 141 -22.46 0.00 -4.51
C PRO A 141 -23.62 0.61 -3.71
N ASN A 142 -23.39 1.78 -3.12
CA ASN A 142 -24.33 2.54 -2.31
C ASN A 142 -24.79 1.87 -0.99
N HIS A 143 -24.05 0.86 -0.51
CA HIS A 143 -24.23 0.30 0.83
C HIS A 143 -23.16 0.81 1.79
N SER A 144 -22.11 0.03 2.07
CA SER A 144 -21.01 0.47 2.94
C SER A 144 -20.06 1.45 2.26
N SER A 145 -20.06 1.52 0.93
CA SER A 145 -19.27 2.45 0.12
C SER A 145 -20.10 2.92 -1.08
N GLY A 146 -19.89 4.16 -1.52
CA GLY A 146 -20.54 4.71 -2.72
C GLY A 146 -20.18 3.93 -3.98
N ALA A 147 -18.90 3.61 -4.17
CA ALA A 147 -18.43 2.78 -5.28
C ALA A 147 -18.73 1.28 -5.07
N GLY A 148 -18.88 0.86 -3.81
CA GLY A 148 -18.89 -0.55 -3.43
C GLY A 148 -17.48 -1.13 -3.30
N PHE A 149 -17.38 -2.29 -2.67
CA PHE A 149 -16.18 -3.13 -2.61
C PHE A 149 -16.22 -4.25 -3.67
N ILE A 150 -17.38 -4.56 -4.23
CA ILE A 150 -17.56 -5.46 -5.38
C ILE A 150 -18.54 -4.83 -6.38
N ALA A 151 -18.43 -5.17 -7.66
CA ALA A 151 -19.36 -4.68 -8.67
C ALA A 151 -20.77 -5.27 -8.48
N ASP A 152 -21.78 -4.65 -9.09
CA ASP A 152 -23.20 -5.02 -8.89
C ASP A 152 -23.53 -6.44 -9.39
N ASP A 153 -22.75 -6.99 -10.32
CA ASP A 153 -22.91 -8.33 -10.88
C ASP A 153 -21.97 -9.40 -10.28
N GLU A 154 -21.19 -9.06 -9.25
CA GLU A 154 -20.22 -9.97 -8.61
C GLU A 154 -20.69 -10.53 -7.26
N ASP A 155 -20.02 -11.53 -6.72
CA ASP A 155 -20.18 -11.95 -5.33
C ASP A 155 -18.80 -12.22 -4.72
N ILE A 156 -18.71 -12.10 -3.39
CA ILE A 156 -17.42 -12.14 -2.70
C ILE A 156 -16.66 -13.45 -2.96
N ILE A 157 -17.36 -14.59 -3.09
CA ILE A 157 -16.71 -15.88 -3.33
C ILE A 157 -16.21 -15.97 -4.76
N SER A 158 -16.98 -15.48 -5.74
CA SER A 158 -16.54 -15.41 -7.12
C SER A 158 -15.33 -14.49 -7.28
N VAL A 159 -15.31 -13.33 -6.60
CA VAL A 159 -14.15 -12.41 -6.62
C VAL A 159 -12.91 -13.07 -6.00
N LEU A 160 -13.03 -13.66 -4.81
CA LEU A 160 -11.92 -14.38 -4.16
C LEU A 160 -11.34 -15.49 -5.05
N LYS A 161 -12.20 -16.27 -5.74
CA LYS A 161 -11.75 -17.28 -6.70
C LYS A 161 -11.07 -16.68 -7.91
N GLY A 162 -11.63 -15.59 -8.45
CA GLY A 162 -11.08 -14.85 -9.57
C GLY A 162 -9.68 -14.32 -9.27
N ASP A 163 -9.55 -13.61 -8.16
CA ASP A 163 -8.29 -13.05 -7.68
C ASP A 163 -7.25 -14.15 -7.40
N ASN A 164 -7.64 -15.22 -6.69
CA ASN A 164 -6.75 -16.36 -6.46
C ASN A 164 -6.25 -16.98 -7.77
N LYS A 165 -7.13 -17.10 -8.78
CA LYS A 165 -6.73 -17.62 -10.10
C LYS A 165 -5.75 -16.68 -10.79
N LEU A 166 -5.97 -15.36 -10.75
CA LEU A 166 -5.04 -14.39 -11.34
C LEU A 166 -3.66 -14.52 -10.71
N VAL A 167 -3.59 -14.48 -9.37
CA VAL A 167 -2.34 -14.57 -8.60
C VAL A 167 -1.64 -15.90 -8.84
N HIS A 168 -2.36 -17.01 -8.77
CA HIS A 168 -1.81 -18.33 -9.05
C HIS A 168 -1.27 -18.47 -10.49
N THR A 169 -1.97 -17.91 -11.48
CA THR A 169 -1.56 -17.97 -12.89
C THR A 169 -0.23 -17.26 -13.12
N MET A 170 0.04 -16.17 -12.39
CA MET A 170 1.33 -15.48 -12.43
C MET A 170 2.47 -16.23 -11.72
N GLY A 171 2.18 -17.33 -11.01
CA GLY A 171 3.16 -18.00 -10.15
C GLY A 171 3.53 -17.18 -8.92
N LEU A 172 2.65 -16.29 -8.47
CA LEU A 172 2.81 -15.46 -7.27
C LEU A 172 1.88 -15.95 -6.15
N THR A 173 2.04 -15.38 -4.96
CA THR A 173 1.15 -15.53 -3.81
C THR A 173 0.45 -14.21 -3.48
N HIS A 174 -0.64 -14.26 -2.72
CA HIS A 174 -1.30 -13.05 -2.24
C HIS A 174 -0.37 -12.22 -1.35
N THR A 175 0.53 -12.86 -0.61
CA THR A 175 1.57 -12.21 0.20
C THR A 175 2.54 -11.41 -0.65
N ASP A 176 3.04 -11.96 -1.77
CA ASP A 176 3.95 -11.23 -2.68
C ASP A 176 3.33 -9.92 -3.20
N ILE A 177 2.04 -9.98 -3.54
CA ILE A 177 1.29 -8.80 -4.00
C ILE A 177 1.05 -7.81 -2.86
N ALA A 178 0.59 -8.29 -1.69
CA ALA A 178 0.26 -7.46 -0.55
C ALA A 178 1.49 -6.76 0.05
N GLU A 179 2.65 -7.42 0.07
CA GLU A 179 3.91 -6.86 0.56
C GLU A 179 4.29 -5.58 -0.19
N SER A 180 4.21 -5.60 -1.51
CA SER A 180 4.52 -4.43 -2.36
C SER A 180 3.59 -3.25 -2.06
N LEU A 181 2.29 -3.51 -1.82
CA LEU A 181 1.31 -2.49 -1.43
C LEU A 181 1.60 -1.94 -0.03
N PHE A 182 1.96 -2.80 0.93
CA PHE A 182 2.35 -2.37 2.27
C PHE A 182 3.62 -1.55 2.28
N HIS A 183 4.56 -1.78 1.37
CA HIS A 183 5.74 -0.92 1.25
C HIS A 183 5.37 0.53 0.93
N VAL A 184 4.41 0.76 0.02
CA VAL A 184 3.87 2.10 -0.25
C VAL A 184 3.20 2.68 1.00
N PHE A 185 2.39 1.88 1.69
CA PHE A 185 1.72 2.35 2.90
C PHE A 185 2.70 2.71 4.01
N ASN A 186 3.75 1.93 4.21
CA ASN A 186 4.78 2.20 5.19
C ASN A 186 5.57 3.47 4.86
N VAL A 187 5.78 3.80 3.57
CA VAL A 187 6.27 5.11 3.15
C VAL A 187 5.32 6.23 3.57
N ILE A 188 4.03 6.10 3.28
CA ILE A 188 3.01 7.11 3.65
C ILE A 188 3.01 7.33 5.17
N GLN A 189 3.07 6.25 5.94
CA GLN A 189 3.08 6.30 7.40
C GLN A 189 4.33 7.00 7.94
N GLU A 190 5.51 6.64 7.43
CA GLU A 190 6.77 7.22 7.89
C GLU A 190 6.84 8.72 7.55
N VAL A 191 6.45 9.11 6.34
CA VAL A 191 6.33 10.53 5.96
C VAL A 191 5.34 11.27 6.88
N GLY A 192 4.20 10.64 7.19
CA GLY A 192 3.19 11.17 8.09
C GLY A 192 3.70 11.43 9.51
N LYS A 193 4.52 10.52 10.07
CA LYS A 193 5.13 10.67 11.41
C LYS A 193 5.98 11.93 11.51
N HIS A 194 6.79 12.23 10.49
CA HIS A 194 7.72 13.37 10.52
C HIS A 194 7.08 14.71 10.14
N GLN A 195 6.06 14.70 9.28
CA GLN A 195 5.42 15.94 8.82
C GLN A 195 4.24 16.40 9.68
N GLY A 196 3.64 15.47 10.43
CA GLY A 196 2.43 15.72 11.18
C GLY A 196 1.18 15.91 10.30
N LYS A 197 0.00 15.85 10.92
CA LYS A 197 -1.30 15.80 10.24
C LYS A 197 -1.68 17.05 9.44
N ALA A 198 -1.04 18.19 9.72
CA ALA A 198 -1.38 19.47 9.08
C ALA A 198 -1.07 19.47 7.58
N LYS A 199 -0.16 18.60 7.12
CA LYS A 199 0.15 18.39 5.71
C LYS A 199 -0.57 17.14 5.24
N GLN A 200 -1.79 17.30 4.73
CA GLN A 200 -2.61 16.22 4.16
C GLN A 200 -2.00 15.56 2.91
N ARG A 201 -0.86 16.07 2.45
CA ARG A 201 -0.04 15.55 1.34
C ARG A 201 1.40 15.49 1.85
N GLY A 202 2.04 14.33 1.72
CA GLY A 202 3.46 14.23 2.01
C GLY A 202 4.32 14.95 0.98
N ASN A 203 5.63 15.02 1.25
CA ASN A 203 6.60 15.56 0.29
C ASN A 203 7.14 14.48 -0.64
N VAL A 204 6.87 13.20 -0.42
CA VAL A 204 7.30 12.10 -1.28
C VAL A 204 6.31 11.95 -2.44
N CYS A 205 6.83 11.94 -3.67
CA CYS A 205 6.03 11.81 -4.89
C CYS A 205 6.41 10.57 -5.72
N ARG A 206 7.53 9.91 -5.42
CA ARG A 206 7.98 8.72 -6.15
C ARG A 206 8.65 7.70 -5.24
N ILE A 207 8.44 6.42 -5.56
CA ILE A 207 9.14 5.26 -4.97
C ILE A 207 9.87 4.54 -6.11
N TYR A 208 11.11 4.13 -5.86
CA TYR A 208 11.86 3.25 -6.75
C TYR A 208 11.67 1.80 -6.33
N TYR A 209 11.31 0.93 -7.26
CA TYR A 209 10.99 -0.47 -6.95
C TYR A 209 11.29 -1.39 -8.14
N ASN A 210 12.19 -2.36 -8.01
CA ASN A 210 12.55 -3.32 -9.06
C ASN A 210 12.79 -2.68 -10.44
N ASN A 211 13.59 -1.61 -10.50
CA ASN A 211 13.85 -0.82 -11.72
C ASN A 211 12.57 -0.20 -12.35
N ARG A 212 11.59 0.13 -11.51
CA ARG A 212 10.39 0.91 -11.85
C ARG A 212 10.40 2.19 -11.04
N ASP A 213 9.96 3.26 -11.70
CA ASP A 213 9.72 4.57 -11.10
C ASP A 213 8.22 4.68 -10.86
N ILE A 214 7.80 4.51 -9.60
CA ILE A 214 6.39 4.51 -9.22
C ILE A 214 6.04 5.89 -8.70
N ASN A 215 5.25 6.64 -9.44
CA ASN A 215 4.66 7.88 -8.95
C ASN A 215 3.58 7.54 -7.93
N ILE A 216 3.60 8.23 -6.79
CA ILE A 216 2.61 8.08 -5.73
C ILE A 216 1.92 9.41 -5.47
N ASN A 217 0.61 9.35 -5.28
CA ASN A 217 -0.19 10.46 -4.78
C ASN A 217 -1.14 9.91 -3.73
N TYR A 218 -1.29 10.62 -2.62
CA TYR A 218 -2.17 10.16 -1.55
C TYR A 218 -2.79 11.33 -0.81
N LEU A 219 -4.02 11.11 -0.36
CA LEU A 219 -4.82 12.10 0.35
C LEU A 219 -5.63 11.43 1.45
N GLY A 220 -5.65 12.07 2.62
CA GLY A 220 -6.53 11.67 3.71
C GLY A 220 -7.99 12.07 3.44
N ALA A 221 -8.92 11.16 3.71
CA ALA A 221 -10.35 11.42 3.60
C ALA A 221 -10.86 12.31 4.75
N LYS A 222 -12.13 12.74 4.66
CA LYS A 222 -12.79 13.52 5.74
C LYS A 222 -13.31 12.65 6.90
N GLY A 223 -13.29 11.34 6.75
CA GLY A 223 -13.73 10.34 7.73
C GLY A 223 -13.05 9.01 7.40
N TRP A 224 -13.52 7.92 8.00
CA TRP A 224 -13.03 6.58 7.69
C TRP A 224 -14.14 5.67 7.15
N GLN A 225 -13.74 4.68 6.37
CA GLN A 225 -14.56 3.58 5.88
C GLN A 225 -14.35 2.36 6.78
N GLU A 226 -15.42 1.68 7.18
CA GLU A 226 -15.33 0.44 7.96
C GLU A 226 -15.26 -0.78 7.04
N SER A 227 -14.57 -1.82 7.52
CA SER A 227 -14.43 -3.07 6.80
C SER A 227 -15.73 -3.85 6.63
N ILE A 228 -15.86 -4.54 5.50
CA ILE A 228 -16.98 -5.46 5.25
C ILE A 228 -16.80 -6.80 5.96
N PHE A 229 -15.60 -7.11 6.47
CA PHE A 229 -15.24 -8.38 7.10
C PHE A 229 -15.14 -8.27 8.62
N ASN A 230 -16.05 -7.54 9.29
CA ASN A 230 -16.19 -7.53 10.76
C ASN A 230 -14.87 -7.51 11.57
N ASP A 231 -13.88 -6.78 11.09
CA ASP A 231 -12.54 -6.71 11.66
C ASP A 231 -12.23 -5.28 12.12
N GLU A 232 -10.99 -5.03 12.53
CA GLU A 232 -10.56 -3.72 13.03
C GLU A 232 -10.17 -2.75 11.90
N ILE A 233 -10.17 -3.18 10.64
CA ILE A 233 -9.62 -2.38 9.55
C ILE A 233 -10.53 -1.18 9.28
N LEU A 234 -9.90 -0.01 9.24
CA LEU A 234 -10.51 1.25 8.83
C LEU A 234 -9.74 1.81 7.63
N GLY A 235 -10.45 2.41 6.68
CA GLY A 235 -9.87 3.07 5.51
C GLY A 235 -9.98 4.57 5.62
N TYR A 236 -8.86 5.27 5.44
CA TYR A 236 -8.76 6.71 5.52
C TYR A 236 -8.05 7.29 4.30
N TRP A 237 -7.08 6.58 3.73
CA TRP A 237 -6.28 7.09 2.65
C TRP A 237 -6.89 6.76 1.29
N GLN A 238 -6.84 7.73 0.38
CA GLN A 238 -6.95 7.50 -1.05
C GLN A 238 -5.55 7.50 -1.61
N ILE A 239 -5.18 6.43 -2.30
CA ILE A 239 -3.82 6.19 -2.78
C ILE A 239 -3.88 5.94 -4.27
N GLU A 240 -3.08 6.69 -5.01
CA GLU A 240 -2.86 6.54 -6.44
C GLU A 240 -1.41 6.11 -6.66
N MET A 241 -1.22 5.08 -7.46
CA MET A 241 0.10 4.56 -7.86
C MET A 241 0.12 4.45 -9.37
N SER A 242 1.18 4.93 -10.00
CA SER A 242 1.34 4.81 -11.45
C SER A 242 2.78 4.70 -11.87
N CYS A 243 3.02 4.13 -13.05
CA CYS A 243 4.32 4.07 -13.68
C CYS A 243 4.18 4.28 -15.19
N ASP A 244 5.22 4.80 -15.84
CA ASP A 244 5.23 4.82 -17.30
C ASP A 244 5.61 3.45 -17.88
N LEU A 245 5.05 3.11 -19.04
CA LEU A 245 5.52 1.95 -19.82
C LEU A 245 6.93 2.22 -20.33
N LYS A 246 7.82 1.23 -20.20
CA LYS A 246 9.12 1.28 -20.88
C LYS A 246 8.89 1.22 -22.39
N PRO A 247 9.76 1.83 -23.23
CA PRO A 247 9.60 1.81 -24.68
C PRO A 247 9.43 0.40 -25.27
N ALA A 248 10.16 -0.59 -24.75
CA ALA A 248 10.04 -1.98 -25.19
C ALA A 248 8.68 -2.62 -24.82
N GLU A 249 8.12 -2.26 -23.66
CA GLU A 249 6.81 -2.75 -23.22
C GLU A 249 5.68 -2.18 -24.09
N LEU A 250 5.76 -0.88 -24.42
CA LEU A 250 4.81 -0.23 -25.31
C LEU A 250 4.84 -0.86 -26.71
N ILE A 251 6.03 -1.02 -27.29
CA ILE A 251 6.19 -1.68 -28.60
C ILE A 251 5.62 -3.10 -28.58
N TYR A 252 5.87 -3.86 -27.51
CA TYR A 252 5.31 -5.20 -27.35
C TYR A 252 3.78 -5.18 -27.36
N LEU A 253 3.16 -4.32 -26.54
CA LEU A 253 1.71 -4.21 -26.45
C LEU A 253 1.09 -3.78 -27.78
N GLU A 254 1.65 -2.75 -28.44
CA GLU A 254 1.17 -2.27 -29.74
C GLU A 254 1.17 -3.36 -30.80
N GLN A 255 2.22 -4.19 -30.85
CA GLN A 255 2.31 -5.31 -31.79
C GLN A 255 1.34 -6.44 -31.43
N LYS A 256 1.31 -6.84 -30.15
CA LYS A 256 0.52 -7.97 -29.67
C LYS A 256 -0.98 -7.70 -29.77
N TYR A 257 -1.38 -6.49 -29.43
CA TYR A 257 -2.76 -6.05 -29.33
C TYR A 257 -3.16 -5.09 -30.46
N GLN A 258 -2.49 -5.13 -31.62
CA GLN A 258 -2.75 -4.27 -32.78
C GLN A 258 -4.19 -4.31 -33.32
N THR A 259 -4.97 -5.34 -32.97
CA THR A 259 -6.36 -5.50 -33.38
C THR A 259 -7.36 -4.85 -32.42
N LEU A 260 -6.92 -4.39 -31.24
CA LEU A 260 -7.77 -3.63 -30.33
C LEU A 260 -8.10 -2.26 -30.93
N SER A 261 -9.27 -1.74 -30.59
CA SER A 261 -9.59 -0.34 -30.85
C SER A 261 -8.67 0.57 -30.02
N GLU A 262 -8.57 1.85 -30.39
CA GLU A 262 -7.81 2.84 -29.62
C GLU A 262 -8.30 2.92 -28.16
N ASP A 263 -9.62 2.92 -27.95
CA ASP A 263 -10.23 2.94 -26.62
C ASP A 263 -9.91 1.68 -25.80
N ASP A 264 -9.94 0.50 -26.43
CA ASP A 264 -9.61 -0.75 -25.77
C ASP A 264 -8.11 -0.88 -25.45
N PHE A 265 -7.25 -0.38 -26.34
CA PHE A 265 -5.81 -0.32 -26.10
C PHE A 265 -5.49 0.65 -24.96
N LYS A 266 -6.15 1.81 -24.93
CA LYS A 266 -6.03 2.77 -23.83
C LYS A 266 -6.51 2.15 -22.51
N PHE A 267 -7.63 1.43 -22.52
CA PHE A 267 -8.10 0.70 -21.34
C PHE A 267 -7.05 -0.30 -20.84
N LEU A 268 -6.44 -1.08 -21.74
CA LEU A 268 -5.40 -2.05 -21.40
C LEU A 268 -4.21 -1.37 -20.72
N THR A 269 -3.67 -0.31 -21.34
CA THR A 269 -2.49 0.37 -20.81
C THR A 269 -2.81 1.06 -19.49
N ASP A 270 -3.89 1.84 -19.40
CA ASP A 270 -4.33 2.50 -18.17
C ASP A 270 -4.47 1.49 -17.02
N LYS A 271 -5.10 0.33 -17.27
CA LYS A 271 -5.31 -0.69 -16.24
C LYS A 271 -4.04 -1.39 -15.78
N LEU A 272 -3.01 -1.49 -16.64
CA LEU A 272 -1.72 -2.06 -16.25
C LEU A 272 -0.83 -1.06 -15.51
N THR A 273 -1.01 0.24 -15.74
CA THR A 273 -0.08 1.27 -15.27
C THR A 273 -0.63 2.23 -14.22
N PHE A 274 -1.88 2.06 -13.80
CA PHE A 274 -2.51 2.93 -12.81
C PHE A 274 -3.39 2.14 -11.83
N ILE A 275 -3.21 2.42 -10.55
CA ILE A 275 -4.06 1.94 -9.46
C ILE A 275 -4.57 3.15 -8.68
N HIS A 276 -5.88 3.20 -8.47
CA HIS A 276 -6.51 4.06 -7.47
C HIS A 276 -7.18 3.15 -6.44
N THR A 277 -6.85 3.32 -5.16
CA THR A 277 -7.31 2.40 -4.11
C THR A 277 -7.26 3.05 -2.73
N GLY A 278 -7.69 2.32 -1.71
CA GLY A 278 -7.48 2.67 -0.30
C GLY A 278 -6.57 1.66 0.39
N GLU A 279 -5.95 2.06 1.49
CA GLU A 279 -5.02 1.20 2.25
C GLU A 279 -5.69 -0.06 2.82
N MET A 280 -7.01 -0.05 3.00
CA MET A 280 -7.76 -1.23 3.45
C MET A 280 -7.54 -2.43 2.53
N VAL A 281 -7.42 -2.18 1.22
CA VAL A 281 -7.24 -3.23 0.21
C VAL A 281 -5.91 -3.96 0.44
N PHE A 282 -4.92 -3.32 1.07
CA PHE A 282 -3.61 -3.93 1.32
C PHE A 282 -3.75 -5.01 2.41
N PHE A 283 -4.52 -4.68 3.47
CA PHE A 283 -4.88 -5.64 4.50
C PHE A 283 -5.80 -6.74 3.96
N TYR A 284 -6.74 -6.43 3.07
CA TYR A 284 -7.59 -7.44 2.45
C TYR A 284 -6.83 -8.40 1.55
N ALA A 285 -5.86 -7.90 0.78
CA ALA A 285 -4.99 -8.71 -0.05
C ALA A 285 -4.22 -9.72 0.82
N MET A 286 -3.62 -9.27 1.93
CA MET A 286 -2.91 -10.15 2.86
C MET A 286 -3.85 -11.12 3.58
N ARG A 287 -4.93 -10.60 4.18
CA ARG A 287 -5.78 -11.38 5.09
C ARG A 287 -6.69 -12.38 4.39
N TYR A 288 -7.21 -11.96 3.24
CA TYR A 288 -8.32 -12.62 2.57
C TYR A 288 -8.02 -12.93 1.11
N GLY A 289 -6.90 -12.46 0.53
CA GLY A 289 -6.65 -12.60 -0.91
C GLY A 289 -7.66 -11.84 -1.77
N PHE A 290 -8.19 -10.71 -1.26
CA PHE A 290 -9.24 -9.91 -1.88
C PHE A 290 -8.72 -8.53 -2.28
N TYR A 291 -8.94 -8.12 -3.54
CA TYR A 291 -8.42 -6.86 -4.09
C TYR A 291 -9.50 -5.84 -4.44
N GLU A 292 -10.70 -6.03 -3.88
CA GLU A 292 -11.98 -5.49 -4.37
C GLU A 292 -12.43 -6.10 -5.70
N GLY A 293 -13.74 -6.12 -5.96
CA GLY A 293 -14.28 -6.49 -7.27
C GLY A 293 -13.97 -5.43 -8.34
N HIS A 294 -14.63 -5.48 -9.48
CA HIS A 294 -14.40 -4.55 -10.59
C HIS A 294 -15.00 -3.15 -10.30
N THR A 295 -14.44 -2.47 -9.30
CA THR A 295 -14.78 -1.12 -8.83
C THR A 295 -13.71 -0.13 -9.26
N SER A 296 -13.91 1.16 -8.96
CA SER A 296 -12.88 2.19 -9.17
C SER A 296 -11.73 2.15 -8.15
N TYR A 297 -11.85 1.34 -7.08
CA TYR A 297 -10.88 1.24 -5.99
C TYR A 297 -10.07 -0.07 -6.00
N ARG A 298 -10.28 -0.92 -7.02
CA ARG A 298 -9.58 -2.19 -7.20
C ARG A 298 -8.07 -1.99 -7.35
N ALA A 299 -7.31 -2.68 -6.51
CA ALA A 299 -5.86 -2.84 -6.68
C ALA A 299 -5.59 -4.12 -7.47
N ASP A 300 -5.85 -4.10 -8.78
CA ASP A 300 -5.81 -5.30 -9.62
C ASP A 300 -4.45 -6.01 -9.52
N PRO A 301 -4.39 -7.32 -9.21
CA PRO A 301 -3.12 -8.04 -9.07
C PRO A 301 -2.18 -7.94 -10.28
N LEU A 302 -2.73 -7.86 -11.50
CA LEU A 302 -1.94 -7.68 -12.73
C LEU A 302 -1.29 -6.30 -12.77
N ALA A 303 -2.03 -5.26 -12.38
CA ALA A 303 -1.50 -3.90 -12.30
C ALA A 303 -0.40 -3.79 -11.22
N VAL A 304 -0.60 -4.42 -10.06
CA VAL A 304 0.42 -4.46 -9.00
C VAL A 304 1.69 -5.16 -9.51
N ALA A 305 1.55 -6.30 -10.19
CA ALA A 305 2.70 -7.02 -10.72
C ALA A 305 3.52 -6.18 -11.72
N VAL A 306 2.87 -5.39 -12.58
CA VAL A 306 3.55 -4.49 -13.53
C VAL A 306 4.16 -3.27 -12.84
N ILE A 307 3.39 -2.57 -12.01
CA ILE A 307 3.81 -1.31 -11.38
C ILE A 307 5.04 -1.55 -10.51
N PHE A 308 5.06 -2.65 -9.75
CA PHE A 308 6.15 -3.02 -8.85
C PHE A 308 7.20 -3.94 -9.48
N GLY A 309 7.12 -4.18 -10.80
CA GLY A 309 8.12 -4.97 -11.52
C GLY A 309 8.27 -6.41 -11.01
N LEU A 310 7.20 -7.00 -10.48
CA LEU A 310 7.17 -8.41 -10.05
C LEU A 310 7.16 -9.35 -11.26
N LYS A 311 6.55 -8.89 -12.36
CA LYS A 311 6.54 -9.53 -13.68
C LYS A 311 6.64 -8.46 -14.75
N SER A 312 7.34 -8.75 -15.84
CA SER A 312 7.25 -7.95 -17.05
C SER A 312 5.89 -8.16 -17.73
N ILE A 313 5.45 -7.18 -18.53
CA ILE A 313 4.20 -7.28 -19.29
C ILE A 313 4.21 -8.48 -20.26
N GLN A 314 5.39 -8.80 -20.83
CA GLN A 314 5.52 -9.96 -21.70
C GLN A 314 5.31 -11.27 -20.93
N GLU A 315 5.95 -11.44 -19.76
CA GLU A 315 5.75 -12.63 -18.91
C GLU A 315 4.29 -12.76 -18.49
N LEU A 316 3.63 -11.66 -18.09
CA LEU A 316 2.20 -11.68 -17.79
C LEU A 316 1.36 -12.09 -18.99
N ASP A 317 1.61 -11.51 -20.17
CA ASP A 317 0.88 -11.90 -21.37
C ASP A 317 1.05 -13.40 -21.68
N GLU A 318 2.25 -13.94 -21.51
CA GLU A 318 2.56 -15.36 -21.66
C GLU A 318 1.83 -16.24 -20.62
N ASP A 319 1.85 -15.85 -19.34
CA ASP A 319 1.12 -16.52 -18.24
C ASP A 319 -0.40 -16.61 -18.56
N PHE A 320 -0.94 -15.60 -19.26
CA PHE A 320 -2.33 -15.54 -19.70
C PHE A 320 -2.56 -15.97 -21.15
N ASN A 321 -1.63 -16.72 -21.76
CA ASN A 321 -1.73 -17.27 -23.11
C ASN A 321 -2.05 -16.22 -24.20
N GLY A 322 -1.48 -15.03 -24.08
CA GLY A 322 -1.72 -13.92 -25.00
C GLY A 322 -3.05 -13.21 -24.80
N ASN A 323 -3.67 -13.34 -23.63
CA ASN A 323 -5.03 -12.88 -23.37
C ASN A 323 -5.14 -11.92 -22.16
N LEU A 324 -4.08 -11.16 -21.89
CA LEU A 324 -3.99 -10.19 -20.79
C LEU A 324 -5.15 -9.19 -20.80
N TYR A 325 -5.54 -8.71 -21.99
CA TYR A 325 -6.67 -7.80 -22.14
C TYR A 325 -7.99 -8.32 -21.54
N ASN A 326 -8.33 -9.57 -21.83
CA ASN A 326 -9.56 -10.16 -21.29
C ASN A 326 -9.41 -10.52 -19.80
N ALA A 327 -8.18 -10.81 -19.33
CA ALA A 327 -7.93 -11.05 -17.92
C ALA A 327 -8.25 -9.81 -17.05
N LEU A 328 -7.98 -8.60 -17.58
CA LEU A 328 -8.29 -7.31 -16.91
C LEU A 328 -9.75 -6.87 -17.05
N ARG A 329 -10.44 -7.31 -18.10
CA ARG A 329 -11.79 -6.81 -18.43
C ARG A 329 -12.91 -7.66 -17.83
N ASN A 330 -12.67 -8.95 -17.60
CA ASN A 330 -13.74 -9.88 -17.26
C ASN A 330 -14.08 -9.86 -15.76
N HIS A 331 -15.32 -9.43 -15.46
CA HIS A 331 -15.88 -9.50 -14.11
C HIS A 331 -15.96 -10.93 -13.57
N PHE A 332 -15.86 -11.05 -12.24
CA PHE A 332 -15.95 -12.33 -11.55
C PHE A 332 -17.41 -12.65 -11.19
N ARG A 333 -18.13 -13.19 -12.17
CA ARG A 333 -19.55 -13.56 -12.02
C ARG A 333 -19.71 -14.94 -11.40
N SER A 334 -20.76 -15.11 -10.60
CA SER A 334 -21.23 -16.44 -10.22
C SER A 334 -21.63 -17.23 -11.47
N LYS A 335 -21.27 -18.51 -11.49
CA LYS A 335 -21.73 -19.46 -12.52
C LYS A 335 -23.10 -20.02 -12.17
#